data_AF-A0A2Z3JPG1-F1
#
_entry.id   AF-A0A2Z3JPG1-F1
#
_cell.length_a   1.000
_cell.length_b   1.000
_cell.length_c   1.000
_cell.angle_alpha   90.00
_cell.angle_beta   90.00
_cell.angle_gamma   90.00
#
_symmetry.space_group_name_H-M   'P 1'
#
loop_
_entity.id
_entity.type
_entity.pdbx_description
1 polymer ?
#
loop_
_entity_poly.entity_id
_entity_poly.type
_entity_poly.pdbx_seq_one_letter_code
_entity_poly.pdbx_strand_id
1 'polypeptide(L)'
;MKYKLGFLLTTLTISLASSAFASGAVKESNLTGFKLPAGAVELTDDDFPDDLVGYLEDTASGLGGKCEYHELLTWDTGDEPALADALSADLPSDFALKNLDTGHIDKDNDYQTFSLTSSKVTYAAVFMYSSKDAQLAWCNVVKK
;
A
#
# COMPACT_ATOMS: atom_id res chain seq x y z
N MET A 1 -58.64 43.10 17.22
CA MET A 1 -57.94 41.91 16.70
C MET A 1 -56.60 41.79 17.43
N LYS A 2 -56.28 40.60 17.96
CA LYS A 2 -55.13 40.34 18.84
C LYS A 2 -53.95 39.85 18.00
N TYR A 3 -52.80 40.52 18.06
CA TYR A 3 -51.58 40.04 17.41
C TYR A 3 -50.82 39.13 18.39
N LYS A 4 -50.62 37.87 18.00
CA LYS A 4 -49.85 36.87 18.76
C LYS A 4 -48.38 36.94 18.33
N LEU A 5 -47.49 37.11 19.31
CA LEU A 5 -46.06 36.86 19.20
C LEU A 5 -45.82 35.37 18.90
N GLY A 6 -45.12 35.07 17.80
CA GLY A 6 -44.61 33.74 17.48
C GLY A 6 -43.09 33.75 17.52
N PHE A 7 -42.54 33.31 18.65
CA PHE A 7 -41.12 33.08 18.87
C PHE A 7 -40.78 31.71 18.25
N LEU A 8 -39.97 31.68 17.18
CA LEU A 8 -39.44 30.44 16.62
C LEU A 8 -37.92 30.41 16.85
N LEU A 9 -37.49 29.60 17.81
CA LEU A 9 -36.11 29.16 17.96
C LEU A 9 -35.78 28.20 16.82
N THR A 10 -34.90 28.60 15.91
CA THR A 10 -34.21 27.69 14.99
C THR A 10 -32.94 27.18 15.66
N THR A 11 -32.99 25.98 16.23
CA THR A 11 -31.83 25.20 16.65
C THR A 11 -31.10 24.70 15.41
N LEU A 12 -29.97 25.33 15.08
CA LEU A 12 -29.05 24.89 14.04
C LEU A 12 -28.24 23.70 14.59
N THR A 13 -28.75 22.48 14.40
CA THR A 13 -27.95 21.26 14.60
C THR A 13 -26.91 21.19 13.49
N ILE A 14 -25.69 21.61 13.80
CA ILE A 14 -24.50 21.36 12.97
C ILE A 14 -24.22 19.86 13.08
N SER A 15 -24.72 19.12 12.09
CA SER A 15 -24.34 17.73 11.85
C SER A 15 -22.87 17.74 11.41
N LEU A 16 -21.95 17.58 12.36
CA LEU A 16 -20.58 17.16 12.08
C LEU A 16 -20.66 15.75 11.48
N ALA A 17 -20.84 15.68 10.17
CA ALA A 17 -20.60 14.47 9.41
C ALA A 17 -19.12 14.16 9.56
N SER A 18 -18.81 13.18 10.40
CA SER A 18 -17.49 12.57 10.46
C SER A 18 -17.22 11.98 9.09
N SER A 19 -16.47 12.71 8.26
CA SER A 19 -15.89 12.18 7.03
C SER A 19 -14.88 11.10 7.44
N ALA A 20 -15.35 9.87 7.58
CA ALA A 20 -14.47 8.72 7.46
C ALA A 20 -13.85 8.82 6.07
N PHE A 21 -12.57 9.20 6.00
CA PHE A 21 -11.79 9.13 4.77
C PHE A 21 -11.63 7.65 4.45
N ALA A 22 -12.55 7.09 3.67
CA ALA A 22 -12.27 5.88 2.93
C ALA A 22 -11.15 6.24 1.94
N SER A 23 -9.93 5.74 2.14
CA SER A 23 -8.88 5.83 1.14
C SER A 23 -9.41 5.12 -0.11
N GLY A 24 -9.70 5.91 -1.14
CA GLY A 24 -10.21 5.38 -2.41
C GLY A 24 -9.13 4.55 -3.09
N ALA A 25 -9.55 3.63 -3.97
CA ALA A 25 -8.60 2.85 -4.73
C ALA A 25 -7.63 3.75 -5.52
N VAL A 26 -6.34 3.53 -5.35
CA VAL A 26 -5.24 4.20 -6.05
C VAL A 26 -4.94 3.47 -7.36
N LYS A 27 -4.44 4.21 -8.35
CA LYS A 27 -4.12 3.68 -9.69
C LYS A 27 -2.63 3.74 -10.01
N GLU A 28 -1.88 4.45 -9.19
CA GLU A 28 -0.46 4.70 -9.34
C GLU A 28 0.16 4.71 -7.94
N SER A 29 1.36 4.15 -7.85
CA SER A 29 2.20 4.18 -6.65
C SER A 29 2.73 5.58 -6.41
N ASN A 30 2.57 6.11 -5.20
CA ASN A 30 3.16 7.38 -4.81
C ASN A 30 4.70 7.30 -4.73
N LEU A 31 5.25 6.13 -4.36
CA LEU A 31 6.70 5.97 -4.24
C LEU A 31 7.41 5.79 -5.59
N THR A 32 6.82 4.99 -6.48
CA THR A 32 7.48 4.54 -7.72
C THR A 32 6.93 5.23 -8.97
N GLY A 33 5.71 5.77 -8.91
CA GLY A 33 4.98 6.24 -10.09
C GLY A 33 4.50 5.12 -11.00
N PHE A 34 4.60 3.85 -10.59
CA PHE A 34 4.17 2.72 -11.38
C PHE A 34 2.64 2.59 -11.36
N LYS A 35 2.07 2.16 -12.48
CA LYS A 35 0.65 1.83 -12.54
C LYS A 35 0.37 0.62 -11.66
N LEU A 36 -0.76 0.69 -10.97
CA LEU A 36 -1.21 -0.36 -10.05
C LEU A 36 -2.41 -1.11 -10.63
N PRO A 37 -2.51 -2.43 -10.39
CA PRO A 37 -3.73 -3.18 -10.65
C PRO A 37 -4.94 -2.55 -9.95
N ALA A 38 -6.10 -2.63 -10.60
CA ALA A 38 -7.32 -2.05 -10.07
C ALA A 38 -7.66 -2.60 -8.68
N GLY A 39 -8.15 -1.73 -7.80
CA GLY A 39 -8.53 -2.10 -6.43
C GLY A 39 -7.40 -1.97 -5.41
N ALA A 40 -6.22 -1.49 -5.81
CA ALA A 40 -5.16 -1.14 -4.87
C ALA A 40 -5.63 -0.04 -3.92
N VAL A 41 -5.46 -0.23 -2.62
CA VAL A 41 -5.73 0.78 -1.60
C VAL A 41 -4.41 1.06 -0.88
N GLU A 42 -4.03 2.32 -0.80
CA GLU A 42 -2.86 2.73 -0.03
C GLU A 42 -3.23 2.82 1.46
N LEU A 43 -2.41 2.19 2.28
CA LEU A 43 -2.53 2.22 3.74
C LEU A 43 -1.65 3.33 4.31
N THR A 44 -2.09 3.93 5.40
CA THR A 44 -1.30 4.96 6.09
C THR A 44 -0.26 4.32 7.00
N ASP A 45 0.82 5.04 7.33
CA ASP A 45 1.94 4.52 8.15
C ASP A 45 1.48 3.84 9.45
N ASP A 46 0.39 4.29 10.06
CA ASP A 46 -0.18 3.71 11.29
C ASP A 46 -0.80 2.31 11.09
N ASP A 47 -1.07 1.92 9.85
CA ASP A 47 -1.70 0.65 9.47
C ASP A 47 -0.68 -0.41 9.02
N PHE A 48 0.62 -0.11 9.04
CA PHE A 48 1.66 -1.04 8.61
C PHE A 48 1.79 -2.20 9.59
N PRO A 49 1.68 -3.46 9.12
CA PRO A 49 2.02 -4.61 9.95
C PRO A 49 3.52 -4.58 10.29
N ASP A 50 3.86 -4.65 11.57
CA ASP A 50 5.26 -4.65 12.04
C ASP A 50 6.13 -5.70 11.33
N ASP A 51 5.57 -6.90 11.10
CA ASP A 51 6.26 -7.99 10.42
C ASP A 51 6.59 -7.64 8.96
N LEU A 52 5.66 -6.98 8.26
CA LEU A 52 5.86 -6.57 6.86
C LEU A 52 6.96 -5.49 6.75
N VAL A 53 6.97 -4.53 7.68
CA VAL A 53 8.06 -3.55 7.78
C VAL A 53 9.39 -4.25 8.07
N GLY A 54 9.40 -5.21 8.99
CA GLY A 54 10.58 -6.01 9.31
C GLY A 54 11.17 -6.70 8.10
N TYR A 55 10.35 -7.44 7.34
CA TYR A 55 10.78 -8.09 6.10
C TYR A 55 11.30 -7.09 5.06
N LEU A 56 10.67 -5.92 4.96
CA LEU A 56 11.06 -4.89 3.99
C LEU A 56 12.41 -4.25 4.34
N GLU A 57 12.64 -3.93 5.60
CA GLU A 57 13.93 -3.44 6.11
C GLU A 57 15.04 -4.48 5.96
N ASP A 58 14.75 -5.75 6.25
CA ASP A 58 15.70 -6.85 6.06
C ASP A 58 16.03 -7.04 4.58
N THR A 59 15.05 -6.90 3.69
CA THR A 59 15.25 -6.95 2.24
C THR A 59 16.13 -5.79 1.77
N ALA A 60 15.85 -4.56 2.21
CA ALA A 60 16.67 -3.39 1.90
C ALA A 60 18.11 -3.52 2.45
N SER A 61 18.25 -4.08 3.65
CA SER A 61 19.54 -4.39 4.27
C SER A 61 20.32 -5.45 3.49
N GLY A 62 19.64 -6.50 2.99
CA GLY A 62 20.21 -7.51 2.11
C GLY A 62 20.68 -6.96 0.76
N LEU A 63 20.08 -5.87 0.30
CA LEU A 63 20.54 -5.08 -0.86
C LEU A 63 21.68 -4.09 -0.51
N GLY A 64 22.13 -4.06 0.73
CA GLY A 64 23.23 -3.20 1.20
C GLY A 64 22.82 -1.77 1.56
N GLY A 65 21.52 -1.51 1.75
CA GLY A 65 20.98 -0.18 2.07
C GLY A 65 20.03 -0.18 3.26
N LYS A 66 19.22 0.87 3.35
CA LYS A 66 18.10 1.04 4.29
C LYS A 66 16.92 1.67 3.56
N CYS A 67 15.70 1.49 4.06
CA CYS A 67 14.54 2.19 3.53
C CYS A 67 14.59 3.68 3.91
N GLU A 68 14.28 4.56 2.97
CA GLU A 68 14.08 5.99 3.24
C GLU A 68 12.60 6.34 3.37
N TYR A 69 11.75 5.82 2.47
CA TYR A 69 10.30 5.98 2.50
C TYR A 69 9.62 4.65 2.20
N HIS A 70 8.56 4.33 2.93
CA HIS A 70 7.74 3.14 2.76
C HIS A 70 6.41 3.50 2.11
N GLU A 71 5.94 2.67 1.20
CA GLU A 71 4.55 2.69 0.73
C GLU A 71 3.98 1.28 0.89
N LEU A 72 2.72 1.21 1.34
CA LEU A 72 1.98 -0.02 1.52
C LEU A 72 0.67 0.04 0.74
N LEU A 73 0.48 -0.98 -0.09
CA LEU A 73 -0.70 -1.16 -0.92
C LEU A 73 -1.38 -2.46 -0.53
N THR A 74 -2.71 -2.47 -0.47
CA THR A 74 -3.51 -3.65 -0.21
C THR A 74 -4.55 -3.85 -1.30
N TRP A 75 -4.90 -5.11 -1.57
CA TRP A 75 -6.01 -5.50 -2.42
C TRP A 75 -6.91 -6.46 -1.65
N ASP A 76 -8.23 -6.23 -1.72
CA ASP A 76 -9.25 -7.14 -1.16
C ASP A 76 -9.46 -8.39 -2.06
N THR A 77 -8.37 -8.93 -2.60
CA THR A 77 -8.37 -10.18 -3.36
C THR A 77 -7.06 -10.93 -3.15
N GLY A 78 -7.18 -12.25 -2.99
CA GLY A 78 -6.07 -13.16 -2.76
C GLY A 78 -5.54 -13.87 -4.01
N ASP A 79 -5.90 -13.40 -5.21
CA ASP A 79 -5.40 -13.98 -6.46
C ASP A 79 -3.97 -13.48 -6.76
N GLU A 80 -3.02 -13.99 -5.98
CA GLU A 80 -1.60 -13.65 -6.06
C GLU A 80 -1.03 -13.77 -7.48
N PRO A 81 -1.23 -14.89 -8.21
CA PRO A 81 -0.60 -15.02 -9.53
C PRO A 81 -1.10 -13.95 -10.50
N ALA A 82 -2.40 -13.64 -10.45
CA ALA A 82 -2.98 -12.61 -11.30
C ALA A 82 -2.48 -11.20 -10.93
N LEU A 83 -2.32 -10.90 -9.64
CA LEU A 83 -1.79 -9.62 -9.18
C LEU A 83 -0.29 -9.45 -9.49
N ALA A 84 0.52 -10.47 -9.25
CA ALA A 84 1.95 -10.46 -9.53
C ALA A 84 2.22 -10.33 -11.04
N ASP A 85 1.46 -11.06 -11.87
CA ASP A 85 1.52 -10.93 -13.33
C ASP A 85 1.12 -9.53 -13.79
N ALA A 86 0.05 -8.97 -13.22
CA ALA A 86 -0.42 -7.62 -13.56
C ALA A 86 0.59 -6.53 -13.15
N LEU A 87 1.16 -6.62 -11.94
CA LEU A 87 2.21 -5.73 -11.47
C LEU A 87 3.43 -5.79 -12.40
N SER A 88 3.86 -7.01 -12.77
CA SER A 88 5.03 -7.22 -13.62
C SER A 88 4.81 -6.76 -15.06
N ALA A 89 3.60 -6.87 -15.59
CA ALA A 89 3.27 -6.51 -16.97
C ALA A 89 3.37 -5.00 -17.24
N ASP A 90 3.09 -4.16 -16.23
CA ASP A 90 3.14 -2.70 -16.32
C ASP A 90 4.46 -2.10 -15.82
N LEU A 91 5.45 -2.93 -15.46
CA LEU A 91 6.78 -2.44 -15.06
C LEU A 91 7.47 -1.71 -16.21
N PRO A 92 8.00 -0.49 -15.97
CA PRO A 92 8.80 0.20 -16.96
C PRO A 92 10.04 -0.61 -17.36
N SER A 93 10.37 -0.62 -18.66
CA SER A 93 11.43 -1.48 -19.22
C SER A 93 12.85 -1.16 -18.73
N ASP A 94 13.06 -0.01 -18.10
CA ASP A 94 14.32 0.39 -17.49
C ASP A 94 14.54 -0.16 -16.08
N PHE A 95 13.54 -0.86 -15.52
CA PHE A 95 13.66 -1.59 -14.27
C PHE A 95 13.89 -3.08 -14.51
N ALA A 96 14.88 -3.62 -13.80
CA ALA A 96 15.11 -5.05 -13.66
C ALA A 96 14.43 -5.56 -12.39
N LEU A 97 13.46 -6.46 -12.56
CA LEU A 97 12.89 -7.25 -11.48
C LEU A 97 13.85 -8.39 -11.13
N LYS A 98 14.13 -8.55 -9.84
CA LYS A 98 14.86 -9.70 -9.31
C LYS A 98 14.16 -10.23 -8.05
N ASN A 99 13.69 -11.47 -8.13
CA ASN A 99 13.19 -12.19 -6.95
C ASN A 99 14.37 -12.52 -6.03
N LEU A 100 14.17 -12.31 -4.73
CA LEU A 100 15.20 -12.47 -3.70
C LEU A 100 14.89 -13.65 -2.80
N ASP A 101 13.66 -13.76 -2.32
CA ASP A 101 13.20 -14.85 -1.47
C ASP A 101 11.70 -15.11 -1.62
N THR A 102 11.26 -16.31 -1.26
CA THR A 102 9.86 -16.72 -1.19
C THR A 102 9.68 -17.69 -0.05
N GLY A 103 8.61 -17.55 0.73
CA GLY A 103 8.36 -18.44 1.87
C GLY A 103 6.94 -18.40 2.38
N HIS A 104 6.73 -19.12 3.49
CA HIS A 104 5.46 -19.20 4.20
C HIS A 104 5.59 -18.47 5.54
N ILE A 105 4.63 -17.60 5.85
CA ILE A 105 4.53 -16.95 7.17
C ILE A 105 3.77 -17.89 8.11
N ASP A 106 2.63 -18.40 7.65
CA ASP A 106 1.82 -19.39 8.34
C ASP A 106 1.11 -20.32 7.34
N LYS A 107 0.06 -21.02 7.78
CA LYS A 107 -0.67 -21.99 6.95
C LYS A 107 -1.54 -21.35 5.86
N ASP A 108 -1.86 -20.06 5.99
CA ASP A 108 -2.77 -19.31 5.11
C ASP A 108 -2.07 -18.14 4.40
N ASN A 109 -0.87 -17.76 4.84
CA ASN A 109 -0.14 -16.58 4.37
C ASN A 109 1.26 -16.91 3.86
N ASP A 110 1.54 -16.44 2.65
CA ASP A 110 2.83 -16.58 1.97
C ASP A 110 3.46 -15.21 1.76
N TYR A 111 4.77 -15.19 1.46
CA TYR A 111 5.47 -13.97 1.09
C TYR A 111 6.46 -14.19 -0.05
N GLN A 112 6.73 -13.11 -0.78
CA GLN A 112 7.81 -12.97 -1.72
C GLN A 112 8.54 -11.65 -1.48
N THR A 113 9.87 -11.69 -1.48
CA THR A 113 10.69 -10.47 -1.51
C THR A 113 11.36 -10.33 -2.86
N PHE A 114 11.43 -9.10 -3.36
CA PHE A 114 12.07 -8.80 -4.64
C PHE A 114 12.66 -7.40 -4.64
N SER A 115 13.47 -7.13 -5.67
CA SER A 115 13.98 -5.79 -5.93
C SER A 115 13.61 -5.32 -7.33
N LEU A 116 13.33 -4.03 -7.46
CA LEU A 116 13.20 -3.33 -8.74
C LEU A 116 14.35 -2.35 -8.87
N THR A 117 15.26 -2.59 -9.81
CA THR A 117 16.47 -1.77 -9.96
C THR A 117 16.55 -1.13 -11.33
N SER A 118 16.74 0.19 -11.36
CA SER A 118 17.14 0.93 -12.56
C SER A 118 18.55 1.50 -12.37
N SER A 119 19.04 2.24 -13.37
CA SER A 119 20.30 2.99 -13.24
C SER A 119 20.26 4.12 -12.20
N LYS A 120 19.06 4.53 -11.74
CA LYS A 120 18.86 5.70 -10.87
C LYS A 120 18.42 5.34 -9.46
N VAL A 121 17.65 4.27 -9.30
CA VAL A 121 17.01 3.92 -8.04
C VAL A 121 16.88 2.40 -7.90
N THR A 122 16.96 1.93 -6.66
CA THR A 122 16.67 0.56 -6.27
C THR A 122 15.51 0.60 -5.29
N TYR A 123 14.49 -0.21 -5.53
CA TYR A 123 13.40 -0.46 -4.60
C TYR A 123 13.54 -1.87 -4.03
N ALA A 124 13.36 -2.00 -2.71
CA ALA A 124 13.09 -3.27 -2.05
C ALA A 124 11.58 -3.43 -1.95
N ALA A 125 11.08 -4.65 -2.11
CA ALA A 125 9.66 -4.93 -2.02
C ALA A 125 9.40 -6.26 -1.31
N VAL A 126 8.28 -6.31 -0.60
CA VAL A 126 7.73 -7.49 0.04
C VAL A 126 6.26 -7.59 -0.38
N PHE A 127 5.91 -8.70 -0.99
CA PHE A 127 4.56 -9.04 -1.37
C PHE A 127 4.07 -10.18 -0.49
N MET A 128 3.11 -9.90 0.38
CA MET A 128 2.45 -10.86 1.25
C MET A 128 1.06 -11.14 0.70
N TYR A 129 0.64 -12.39 0.70
CA TYR A 129 -0.64 -12.76 0.13
C TYR A 129 -1.26 -13.97 0.81
N SER A 130 -2.58 -13.99 0.78
CA SER A 130 -3.42 -15.06 1.29
C SER A 130 -4.50 -15.39 0.27
N SER A 131 -5.37 -16.34 0.57
CA SER A 131 -6.57 -16.58 -0.27
C SER A 131 -7.61 -15.44 -0.25
N LYS A 132 -7.46 -14.45 0.64
CA LYS A 132 -8.45 -13.39 0.88
C LYS A 132 -7.97 -12.02 0.40
N ASP A 133 -6.70 -11.73 0.60
CA ASP A 133 -6.10 -10.42 0.41
C ASP A 133 -4.64 -10.54 -0.04
N ALA A 134 -4.12 -9.41 -0.52
CA ALA A 134 -2.72 -9.27 -0.90
C ALA A 134 -2.21 -7.89 -0.47
N GLN A 135 -0.98 -7.83 -0.02
CA GLN A 135 -0.30 -6.64 0.47
C GLN A 135 1.06 -6.50 -0.20
N LEU A 136 1.34 -5.32 -0.75
CA LEU A 136 2.64 -4.97 -1.32
C LEU A 136 3.21 -3.81 -0.53
N ALA A 137 4.29 -4.06 0.19
CA ALA A 137 5.13 -3.01 0.74
C ALA A 137 6.36 -2.84 -0.12
N TRP A 138 6.76 -1.61 -0.37
CA TRP A 138 8.08 -1.33 -0.96
C TRP A 138 8.69 -0.07 -0.35
N CYS A 139 10.01 0.05 -0.52
CA CYS A 139 10.75 1.23 -0.11
C CYS A 139 11.85 1.54 -1.10
N ASN A 140 12.23 2.82 -1.18
CA ASN A 140 13.44 3.20 -1.90
C ASN A 140 14.67 2.90 -1.03
N VAL A 141 15.65 2.23 -1.62
CA VAL A 141 16.85 1.79 -0.92
C VAL A 141 17.95 2.83 -1.08
N VAL A 142 18.36 3.42 0.04
CA VAL A 142 19.49 4.36 0.10
C VAL A 142 20.68 3.72 0.80
N LYS A 143 21.89 4.22 0.50
CA LYS A 143 23.11 3.74 1.18
C LYS A 143 23.00 3.99 2.69
N LYS A 144 23.43 3.01 3.48
CA LYS A 144 23.44 3.07 4.95
C LYS A 144 24.23 4.29 5.45
#